data_AF-A0A954GTJ2-F1
#
_entry.id   AF-A0A954GTJ2-F1
#
_cell.length_a   1.000
_cell.length_b   1.000
_cell.length_c   1.000
_cell.angle_alpha   90.00
_cell.angle_beta   90.00
_cell.angle_gamma   90.00
#
_symmetry.space_group_name_H-M   'P 1'
#
loop_
_entity.id
_entity.type
_entity.pdbx_description
1 polymer ?
#
loop_
_entity_poly.entity_id
_entity_poly.type
_entity_poly.pdbx_seq_one_letter_code
_entity_poly.pdbx_strand_id
1 'polypeptide(L)'
;MLGLTLDCTRCHDHKFDPFTMKEFYGLFAYFNSLDRNPLDGNAKDPAPIMQVPSSEQAQQLAAFDAELKGMKQRVQGEWPEVDAAQQTWMDELHTALDSQQPAEGQEQWEILSPVSSVSQGGATLTLQEDQSILASGENPAKEVYEFVLELGEGTWETVRLEGLTHPSLTEGGHGRSANSNVVLTGFEAYSAASEGTEEWQRVGIDQAWADHEQSNGDFKIANAIDDKADTGWATAGYEKKENRTALFHLQSPVQGPTKLKVVLRHESKYGQHQFGRVRLSVSHQNQLPINLPEEIRNLLKGDLATLNPEQLGKLRTHYREQVTSDAEYIQLREALANKQKERDTLNGQMPTTVGSSELPEPKPSFYLNRGEYDQQGDQVERSVPAVLSPFKEEWPNNRLGFAYWLTDSSNPLTSRVAVNRFWQQLFGTGLVKTSEDFGSQG
;
A
#
# COMPACT_ATOMS: atom_id res chain seq x y z
N MET A 1 -43.74 15.63 15.84
CA MET A 1 -44.15 16.18 14.54
C MET A 1 -45.68 16.18 14.43
N LEU A 2 -46.36 15.04 14.59
CA LEU A 2 -47.82 14.99 14.54
C LEU A 2 -48.54 15.43 15.83
N GLY A 3 -47.87 15.41 16.99
CA GLY A 3 -48.49 15.84 18.26
C GLY A 3 -49.68 14.97 18.67
N LEU A 4 -49.57 13.65 18.49
CA LEU A 4 -50.64 12.68 18.79
C LEU A 4 -50.12 11.65 19.79
N THR A 5 -51.00 11.18 20.69
CA THR A 5 -50.69 10.16 21.69
C THR A 5 -51.03 8.75 21.17
N LEU A 6 -50.15 8.16 20.35
CA LEU A 6 -50.38 6.85 19.75
C LEU A 6 -49.83 5.65 20.55
N ASP A 7 -49.25 5.87 21.73
CA ASP A 7 -48.52 4.82 22.46
C ASP A 7 -49.43 3.66 22.90
N CYS A 8 -50.66 3.97 23.36
CA CYS A 8 -51.67 2.95 23.69
C CYS A 8 -52.10 2.14 22.46
N THR A 9 -51.97 2.73 21.26
CA THR A 9 -52.36 2.12 19.98
C THR A 9 -51.48 0.92 19.62
N ARG A 10 -50.37 0.72 20.33
CA ARG A 10 -49.54 -0.49 20.24
C ARG A 10 -50.30 -1.77 20.61
N CYS A 11 -51.27 -1.69 21.53
CA CYS A 11 -51.93 -2.85 22.12
C CYS A 11 -53.42 -2.98 21.77
N HIS A 12 -54.09 -1.86 21.48
CA HIS A 12 -55.52 -1.80 21.14
C HIS A 12 -55.81 -0.57 20.27
N ASP A 13 -56.96 -0.48 19.61
CA ASP A 13 -57.34 0.74 18.89
C ASP A 13 -57.43 1.95 19.83
N HIS A 14 -57.06 3.13 19.35
CA HIS A 14 -57.02 4.33 20.19
C HIS A 14 -58.41 4.62 20.78
N LYS A 15 -58.45 4.96 22.08
CA LYS A 15 -59.69 5.01 22.85
C LYS A 15 -60.65 6.13 22.42
N PHE A 16 -60.12 7.26 21.97
CA PHE A 16 -60.90 8.48 21.73
C PHE A 16 -60.78 9.03 20.31
N ASP A 17 -59.70 8.68 19.62
CA ASP A 17 -59.38 9.21 18.29
C ASP A 17 -59.40 8.04 17.30
N PRO A 18 -59.72 8.26 16.02
CA PRO A 18 -59.94 7.20 15.05
C PRO A 18 -58.61 6.65 14.50
N PHE A 19 -57.75 6.14 15.38
CA PHE A 19 -56.52 5.45 15.02
C PHE A 19 -56.62 3.98 15.41
N THR A 20 -56.41 3.10 14.45
CA THR A 20 -56.39 1.66 14.68
C THR A 20 -55.00 1.17 15.05
N MET A 21 -54.94 0.02 15.74
CA MET A 21 -53.70 -0.69 16.01
C MET A 21 -52.95 -1.01 14.70
N LYS A 22 -53.65 -1.42 13.66
CA LYS A 22 -53.04 -1.72 12.35
C LYS A 22 -52.34 -0.50 11.75
N GLU A 23 -52.93 0.70 11.85
CA GLU A 23 -52.30 1.94 11.35
C GLU A 23 -51.07 2.35 12.17
N PHE A 24 -51.06 2.09 13.49
CA PHE A 24 -49.86 2.28 14.31
C PHE A 24 -48.70 1.41 13.79
N TYR A 25 -48.94 0.12 13.54
CA TYR A 25 -47.88 -0.76 13.02
C TYR A 25 -47.53 -0.46 11.55
N GLY A 26 -48.45 0.11 10.76
CA GLY A 26 -48.17 0.64 9.43
C GLY A 26 -47.18 1.81 9.45
N LEU A 27 -47.31 2.71 10.43
CA LEU A 27 -46.33 3.77 10.67
C LEU A 27 -44.99 3.20 11.15
N PHE A 28 -45.01 2.24 12.07
CA PHE A 28 -43.82 1.54 12.56
C PHE A 28 -43.04 0.86 11.43
N ALA A 29 -43.72 0.31 10.42
CA ALA A 29 -43.10 -0.40 9.31
C ALA A 29 -42.14 0.47 8.47
N TYR A 30 -42.28 1.80 8.49
CA TYR A 30 -41.31 2.72 7.87
C TYR A 30 -39.95 2.68 8.60
N PHE A 31 -39.92 2.38 9.90
CA PHE A 31 -38.72 2.40 10.73
C PHE A 31 -38.17 0.99 11.03
N ASN A 32 -38.90 -0.07 10.71
CA ASN A 32 -38.47 -1.45 10.98
C ASN A 32 -37.37 -1.97 10.02
N SER A 33 -36.99 -1.19 9.01
CA SER A 33 -36.06 -1.62 7.95
C SER A 33 -34.73 -0.86 7.97
N LEU A 34 -34.31 -0.32 9.11
CA LEU A 34 -32.98 0.28 9.24
C LEU A 34 -31.89 -0.78 9.09
N ASP A 35 -30.81 -0.42 8.40
CA ASP A 35 -29.65 -1.28 8.16
C ASP A 35 -28.68 -1.37 9.35
N ARG A 36 -28.98 -0.68 10.45
CA ARG A 36 -28.13 -0.61 11.64
C ARG A 36 -28.44 -1.70 12.66
N ASN A 37 -27.39 -2.16 13.34
CA ASN A 37 -27.50 -2.99 14.53
C ASN A 37 -27.96 -2.15 15.74
N PRO A 38 -28.72 -2.72 16.69
CA PRO A 38 -29.13 -2.04 17.92
C PRO A 38 -27.98 -1.57 18.82
N LEU A 39 -26.78 -2.14 18.64
CA LEU A 39 -25.55 -1.78 19.35
C LEU A 39 -24.49 -1.37 18.32
N ASP A 40 -23.94 -0.17 18.50
CA ASP A 40 -22.86 0.39 17.67
C ASP A 40 -21.45 0.05 18.18
N GLY A 41 -21.36 -0.72 19.27
CA GLY A 41 -20.10 -1.13 19.88
C GLY A 41 -19.29 0.02 20.49
N ASN A 42 -19.93 1.15 20.82
CA ASN A 42 -19.27 2.41 21.21
C ASN A 42 -18.32 2.95 20.12
N ALA A 43 -18.60 2.66 18.85
CA ALA A 43 -17.87 3.28 17.75
C ALA A 43 -18.14 4.79 17.75
N LYS A 44 -17.07 5.60 17.74
CA LYS A 44 -17.16 7.07 17.79
C LYS A 44 -18.01 7.64 16.66
N ASP A 45 -17.89 7.07 15.46
CA ASP A 45 -18.65 7.47 14.27
C ASP A 45 -19.20 6.22 13.55
N PRO A 46 -20.39 5.72 13.92
CA PRO A 46 -20.90 4.48 13.35
C PRO A 46 -21.43 4.73 11.93
N ALA A 47 -20.89 4.00 10.95
CA ALA A 47 -21.31 4.07 9.55
C ALA A 47 -22.82 3.78 9.34
N PRO A 48 -23.46 4.35 8.30
CA PRO A 48 -22.87 5.27 7.33
C PRO A 48 -22.63 6.67 7.90
N ILE A 49 -21.47 7.23 7.55
CA ILE A 49 -21.10 8.63 7.80
C ILE A 49 -21.21 9.36 6.47
N MET A 50 -21.83 10.54 6.47
CA MET A 50 -21.93 11.41 5.31
C MET A 50 -21.15 12.69 5.55
N GLN A 51 -20.39 13.14 4.55
CA GLN A 51 -19.77 14.46 4.57
C GLN A 51 -20.84 15.54 4.38
N VAL A 52 -20.76 16.60 5.18
CA VAL A 52 -21.68 17.74 5.12
C VAL A 52 -20.90 19.01 4.75
N PRO A 53 -20.43 19.11 3.50
CA PRO A 53 -19.63 20.26 3.08
C PRO A 53 -20.43 21.57 3.16
N SER A 54 -19.76 22.66 3.47
CA SER A 54 -20.29 24.00 3.16
C SER A 54 -20.45 24.17 1.64
N SER A 55 -21.25 25.15 1.20
CA SER A 55 -21.40 25.44 -0.23
C SER A 55 -20.06 25.76 -0.91
N GLU A 56 -19.15 26.43 -0.20
CA GLU A 56 -17.80 26.72 -0.68
C GLU A 56 -16.95 25.44 -0.82
N GLN A 57 -16.95 24.59 0.20
CA GLN A 57 -16.25 23.31 0.19
C GLN A 57 -16.76 22.38 -0.93
N ALA A 58 -18.07 22.34 -1.15
CA ALA A 58 -18.67 21.57 -2.23
C ALA A 58 -18.24 22.07 -3.62
N GLN A 59 -18.17 23.38 -3.82
CA GLN A 59 -17.66 23.98 -5.06
C GLN A 59 -16.18 23.68 -5.29
N GLN A 60 -15.36 23.78 -4.24
CA GLN A 60 -13.93 23.47 -4.31
C GLN A 60 -13.68 21.98 -4.63
N LEU A 61 -14.41 21.06 -4.01
CA LEU A 61 -14.34 19.63 -4.34
C LEU A 61 -14.73 19.37 -5.80
N ALA A 62 -15.83 19.97 -6.27
CA ALA A 62 -16.27 19.80 -7.65
C ALA A 62 -15.22 20.32 -8.65
N ALA A 63 -14.56 21.44 -8.34
CA ALA A 63 -13.46 21.97 -9.14
C ALA A 63 -12.26 21.01 -9.15
N PHE A 64 -11.85 20.50 -7.99
CA PHE A 64 -10.78 19.51 -7.88
C PHE A 64 -11.09 18.21 -8.62
N ASP A 65 -12.30 17.67 -8.48
CA ASP A 65 -12.70 16.45 -9.17
C ASP A 65 -12.71 16.65 -10.70
N ALA A 66 -13.11 17.83 -11.19
CA ALA A 66 -13.05 18.17 -12.61
C ALA A 66 -11.61 18.28 -13.14
N GLU A 67 -10.73 18.96 -12.39
CA GLU A 67 -9.29 19.06 -12.72
C GLU A 67 -8.62 17.68 -12.71
N LEU A 68 -8.82 16.90 -11.66
CA LEU A 68 -8.30 15.54 -11.53
C LEU A 68 -8.77 14.64 -12.66
N LYS A 69 -10.02 14.76 -13.10
CA LYS A 69 -10.54 14.02 -14.25
C LYS A 69 -9.74 14.36 -15.52
N GLY A 70 -9.52 15.64 -15.80
CA GLY A 70 -8.74 16.08 -16.97
C GLY A 70 -7.28 15.60 -16.90
N MET A 71 -6.65 15.73 -15.74
CA MET A 71 -5.27 15.27 -15.52
C MET A 71 -5.14 13.75 -15.67
N LYS A 72 -6.07 12.96 -15.10
CA LYS A 72 -6.10 11.49 -15.25
C LYS A 72 -6.25 11.09 -16.72
N GLN A 73 -7.13 11.76 -17.46
CA GLN A 73 -7.30 11.52 -18.90
C GLN A 73 -6.00 11.82 -19.67
N ARG A 74 -5.33 12.94 -19.37
CA ARG A 74 -4.06 13.30 -20.04
C ARG A 74 -2.93 12.31 -19.72
N VAL A 75 -2.81 11.88 -18.45
CA VAL A 75 -1.81 10.87 -18.02
C VAL A 75 -2.05 9.52 -18.68
N GLN A 76 -3.32 9.11 -18.84
CA GLN A 76 -3.69 7.84 -19.46
C GLN A 76 -3.64 7.85 -21.00
N GLY A 77 -3.75 9.03 -21.61
CA GLY A 77 -3.73 9.21 -23.05
C GLY A 77 -2.39 8.85 -23.73
N GLU A 78 -2.31 9.19 -25.01
CA GLU A 78 -1.13 8.99 -25.84
C GLU A 78 -0.02 10.00 -25.49
N TRP A 79 1.20 9.49 -25.49
CA TRP A 79 2.43 10.24 -25.27
C TRP A 79 3.46 9.72 -26.26
N PRO A 80 3.49 10.21 -27.52
CA PRO A 80 4.25 9.58 -28.59
C PRO A 80 5.72 9.30 -28.25
N GLU A 81 6.39 10.25 -27.59
CA GLU A 81 7.80 10.10 -27.19
C GLU A 81 7.98 9.07 -26.06
N VAL A 82 7.13 9.10 -25.04
CA VAL A 82 7.13 8.12 -23.93
C VAL A 82 6.76 6.73 -24.42
N ASP A 83 5.77 6.63 -25.30
CA ASP A 83 5.26 5.38 -25.85
C ASP A 83 6.28 4.74 -26.80
N ALA A 84 7.00 5.54 -27.58
CA ALA A 84 8.11 5.06 -28.40
C ALA A 84 9.29 4.59 -27.52
N ALA A 85 9.67 5.37 -26.51
CA ALA A 85 10.74 5.01 -25.59
C ALA A 85 10.40 3.75 -24.75
N GLN A 86 9.12 3.54 -24.44
CA GLN A 86 8.63 2.30 -23.84
C GLN A 86 8.90 1.10 -24.75
N GLN A 87 8.59 1.22 -26.05
CA GLN A 87 8.81 0.12 -26.99
C GLN A 87 10.30 -0.24 -27.08
N THR A 88 11.18 0.77 -27.19
CA THR A 88 12.63 0.56 -27.16
C THR A 88 13.08 -0.16 -25.89
N TRP A 89 12.60 0.29 -24.72
CA TRP A 89 12.89 -0.37 -23.44
C TRP A 89 12.43 -1.84 -23.41
N MET A 90 11.24 -2.14 -23.96
CA MET A 90 10.74 -3.52 -24.04
C MET A 90 11.63 -4.39 -24.92
N ASP A 91 12.01 -3.90 -26.11
CA ASP A 91 12.80 -4.66 -27.08
C ASP A 91 14.24 -4.91 -26.57
N GLU A 92 14.86 -3.90 -25.95
CA GLU A 92 16.19 -4.01 -25.33
C GLU A 92 16.20 -5.03 -24.20
N LEU A 93 15.21 -4.98 -23.31
CA LEU A 93 15.13 -5.90 -22.18
C LEU A 93 14.72 -7.31 -22.60
N HIS A 94 13.85 -7.48 -23.59
CA HIS A 94 13.54 -8.78 -24.16
C HIS A 94 14.81 -9.44 -24.71
N THR A 95 15.57 -8.70 -25.52
CA THR A 95 16.86 -9.16 -26.07
C THR A 95 17.87 -9.50 -24.98
N ALA A 96 17.97 -8.66 -23.94
CA ALA A 96 18.88 -8.88 -22.83
C ALA A 96 18.47 -10.07 -21.94
N LEU A 97 17.16 -10.28 -21.74
CA LEU A 97 16.64 -11.42 -20.98
C LEU A 97 16.80 -12.74 -21.73
N ASP A 98 16.73 -12.72 -23.06
CA ASP A 98 17.00 -13.87 -23.92
C ASP A 98 18.51 -14.20 -23.96
N SER A 99 19.37 -13.17 -24.01
CA SER A 99 20.83 -13.37 -24.03
C SER A 99 21.43 -13.76 -22.67
N GLN A 100 20.72 -13.49 -21.56
CA GLN A 100 21.05 -13.98 -20.22
C GLN A 100 20.68 -15.46 -19.98
N GLN A 101 20.17 -16.21 -20.97
CA GLN A 101 20.15 -17.67 -20.87
C GLN A 101 21.58 -18.21 -20.95
N PRO A 102 22.13 -18.82 -19.87
CA PRO A 102 23.36 -19.58 -20.03
C PRO A 102 23.10 -20.71 -21.01
N ALA A 103 23.92 -20.82 -22.06
CA ALA A 103 24.00 -22.06 -22.82
C ALA A 103 24.29 -23.20 -21.81
N GLU A 104 23.51 -24.29 -21.87
CA GLU A 104 23.66 -25.42 -20.95
C GLU A 104 25.15 -25.82 -20.84
N GLY A 105 25.73 -25.69 -19.64
CA GLY A 105 27.05 -26.22 -19.32
C GLY A 105 28.25 -25.24 -19.30
N GLN A 106 28.05 -23.92 -19.41
CA GLN A 106 29.12 -22.95 -19.13
C GLN A 106 28.86 -22.19 -17.83
N GLU A 107 29.42 -22.66 -16.71
CA GLU A 107 29.59 -21.79 -15.53
C GLU A 107 30.55 -20.65 -15.90
N GLN A 108 30.01 -19.45 -16.13
CA GLN A 108 30.76 -18.25 -16.55
C GLN A 108 31.42 -17.50 -15.37
N TRP A 109 31.76 -18.23 -14.30
CA TRP A 109 32.36 -17.68 -13.10
C TRP A 109 33.73 -18.31 -12.88
N GLU A 110 34.75 -17.48 -12.80
CA GLU A 110 36.06 -17.90 -12.33
C GLU A 110 36.14 -17.67 -10.82
N ILE A 111 36.25 -18.74 -10.04
CA ILE A 111 36.53 -18.67 -8.60
C ILE A 111 38.01 -18.38 -8.44
N LEU A 112 38.33 -17.25 -7.79
CA LEU A 112 39.71 -16.83 -7.59
C LEU A 112 40.12 -16.95 -6.13
N SER A 113 41.28 -17.58 -5.90
CA SER A 113 41.95 -17.54 -4.61
C SER A 113 42.68 -16.20 -4.44
N PRO A 114 42.39 -15.43 -3.38
CA PRO A 114 43.13 -14.21 -3.11
C PRO A 114 44.62 -14.50 -2.85
N VAL A 115 45.50 -13.76 -3.54
CA VAL A 115 46.95 -13.79 -3.29
C VAL A 115 47.33 -13.02 -2.02
N SER A 116 46.44 -12.15 -1.53
CA SER A 116 46.55 -11.47 -0.24
C SER A 116 45.17 -11.34 0.40
N SER A 117 45.11 -11.48 1.73
CA SER A 117 43.92 -11.29 2.55
C SER A 117 44.32 -10.57 3.84
N VAL A 118 43.76 -9.39 4.08
CA VAL A 118 44.10 -8.54 5.23
C VAL A 118 42.81 -8.15 5.97
N SER A 119 42.83 -8.22 7.30
CA SER A 119 41.82 -7.60 8.16
C SER A 119 42.44 -6.39 8.84
N GLN A 120 41.80 -5.23 8.71
CA GLN A 120 42.21 -4.03 9.45
C GLN A 120 41.80 -4.11 10.93
N GLY A 121 40.77 -4.88 11.24
CA GLY A 121 40.25 -5.11 12.57
C GLY A 121 40.98 -6.18 13.39
N GLY A 122 41.95 -6.88 12.80
CA GLY A 122 42.78 -7.90 13.47
C GLY A 122 42.23 -9.32 13.42
N ALA A 123 41.15 -9.58 12.68
CA ALA A 123 40.65 -10.93 12.45
C ALA A 123 41.69 -11.79 11.70
N THR A 124 41.75 -13.07 12.02
CA THR A 124 42.55 -14.04 11.27
C THR A 124 41.77 -14.52 10.06
N LEU A 125 42.29 -14.27 8.86
CA LEU A 125 41.69 -14.69 7.59
C LEU A 125 42.41 -15.93 7.05
N THR A 126 41.69 -17.05 6.92
CA THR A 126 42.27 -18.35 6.54
C THR A 126 41.65 -18.87 5.24
N LEU A 127 42.48 -19.05 4.20
CA LEU A 127 42.10 -19.70 2.95
C LEU A 127 41.70 -21.15 3.19
N GLN A 128 40.55 -21.54 2.64
CA GLN A 128 39.97 -22.89 2.71
C GLN A 128 40.20 -23.65 1.39
N GLU A 129 39.99 -24.98 1.42
CA GLU A 129 40.15 -25.84 0.23
C GLU A 129 39.22 -25.45 -0.94
N ASP A 130 38.04 -24.89 -0.65
CA ASP A 130 37.09 -24.42 -1.65
C ASP A 130 37.32 -22.97 -2.10
N GLN A 131 38.54 -22.45 -1.84
CA GLN A 131 38.99 -21.10 -2.18
C GLN A 131 38.24 -19.97 -1.48
N SER A 132 37.41 -20.28 -0.48
CA SER A 132 36.82 -19.27 0.39
C SER A 132 37.79 -18.86 1.51
N ILE A 133 37.54 -17.70 2.11
CA ILE A 133 38.30 -17.19 3.24
C ILE A 133 37.42 -17.23 4.49
N LEU A 134 37.85 -17.96 5.51
CA LEU A 134 37.19 -18.04 6.81
C LEU A 134 37.85 -17.05 7.79
N ALA A 135 37.05 -16.16 8.34
CA ALA A 135 37.46 -15.21 9.38
C ALA A 135 37.27 -15.82 10.78
N SER A 136 38.31 -15.71 11.61
CA SER A 136 38.34 -16.21 12.98
C SER A 136 39.14 -15.28 13.90
N GLY A 137 39.27 -15.61 15.19
CA GLY A 137 40.00 -14.79 16.16
C GLY A 137 39.24 -13.50 16.51
N GLU A 138 39.94 -12.36 16.52
CA GLU A 138 39.38 -11.05 16.86
C GLU A 138 38.10 -10.75 16.07
N ASN A 139 37.10 -10.22 16.77
CA ASN A 139 35.79 -9.89 16.22
C ASN A 139 35.42 -8.46 16.64
N PRO A 140 36.06 -7.44 16.05
CA PRO A 140 35.87 -6.05 16.45
C PRO A 140 34.46 -5.56 16.07
N ALA A 141 34.05 -4.43 16.67
CA ALA A 141 32.75 -3.83 16.37
C ALA A 141 32.66 -3.35 14.91
N LYS A 142 33.76 -2.87 14.34
CA LYS A 142 33.88 -2.49 12.93
C LYS A 142 35.03 -3.25 12.30
N GLU A 143 34.89 -3.60 11.04
CA GLU A 143 35.85 -4.42 10.32
C GLU A 143 35.98 -4.00 8.86
N VAL A 144 37.18 -4.14 8.31
CA VAL A 144 37.47 -3.93 6.88
C VAL A 144 38.34 -5.09 6.42
N TYR A 145 37.81 -5.88 5.48
CA TYR A 145 38.57 -6.94 4.82
C TYR A 145 39.08 -6.45 3.48
N GLU A 146 40.35 -6.70 3.17
CA GLU A 146 40.97 -6.45 1.87
C GLU A 146 41.43 -7.77 1.26
N PHE A 147 40.98 -8.06 0.05
CA PHE A 147 41.36 -9.23 -0.72
C PHE A 147 41.99 -8.79 -2.02
N VAL A 148 43.18 -9.30 -2.35
CA VAL A 148 43.82 -9.06 -3.65
C VAL A 148 43.71 -10.31 -4.49
N LEU A 149 43.08 -10.18 -5.65
CA LEU A 149 42.91 -11.21 -6.68
C LEU A 149 43.86 -10.92 -7.84
N GLU A 150 44.36 -11.98 -8.48
CA GLU A 150 45.04 -11.86 -9.78
C GLU A 150 44.06 -12.23 -10.89
N LEU A 151 43.86 -11.32 -11.83
CA LEU A 151 43.00 -11.51 -12.98
C LEU A 151 43.86 -11.88 -14.19
N GLY A 152 43.52 -12.99 -14.85
CA GLY A 152 44.14 -13.41 -16.10
C GLY A 152 43.78 -12.51 -17.29
N GLU A 153 44.29 -12.86 -18.48
CA GLU A 153 43.96 -12.15 -19.73
C GLU A 153 42.45 -12.13 -19.98
N GLY A 154 41.93 -10.96 -20.37
CA GLY A 154 40.52 -10.79 -20.69
C GLY A 154 39.93 -9.50 -20.14
N THR A 155 38.65 -9.29 -20.44
CA THR A 155 37.84 -8.19 -19.91
C THR A 155 36.95 -8.73 -18.81
N TRP A 156 36.98 -8.12 -17.63
CA TRP A 156 36.21 -8.56 -16.46
C TRP A 156 35.18 -7.50 -16.10
N GLU A 157 33.91 -7.89 -16.01
CA GLU A 157 32.78 -6.96 -15.88
C GLU A 157 32.01 -7.11 -14.57
N THR A 158 32.01 -8.29 -13.94
CA THR A 158 31.24 -8.52 -12.72
C THR A 158 32.06 -9.23 -11.66
N VAL A 159 31.92 -8.81 -10.40
CA VAL A 159 32.42 -9.50 -9.22
C VAL A 159 31.25 -10.08 -8.43
N ARG A 160 31.33 -11.37 -8.09
CA ARG A 160 30.41 -12.04 -7.17
C ARG A 160 31.05 -12.17 -5.80
N LEU A 161 30.31 -11.74 -4.78
CA LEU A 161 30.58 -11.99 -3.37
C LEU A 161 29.61 -13.04 -2.85
N GLU A 162 30.14 -14.10 -2.28
CA GLU A 162 29.36 -15.10 -1.57
C GLU A 162 29.67 -15.04 -0.07
N GLY A 163 28.66 -14.84 0.76
CA GLY A 163 28.72 -15.05 2.21
C GLY A 163 28.34 -16.50 2.51
N LEU A 164 29.31 -17.34 2.84
CA LEU A 164 29.12 -18.77 2.97
C LEU A 164 28.86 -19.18 4.42
N THR A 165 27.96 -20.13 4.61
CA THR A 165 27.75 -20.77 5.90
C THR A 165 28.97 -21.59 6.32
N HIS A 166 29.20 -21.68 7.63
CA HIS A 166 30.24 -22.54 8.18
C HIS A 166 29.91 -22.98 9.60
N PRO A 167 30.11 -24.26 9.98
CA PRO A 167 29.77 -24.77 11.31
C PRO A 167 30.43 -24.05 12.49
N SER A 168 31.58 -23.40 12.27
CA SER A 168 32.28 -22.62 13.32
C SER A 168 31.72 -21.21 13.53
N LEU A 169 30.81 -20.74 12.67
CA LEU A 169 30.20 -19.42 12.76
C LEU A 169 28.93 -19.48 13.62
N THR A 170 28.43 -18.31 14.02
CA THR A 170 27.28 -18.20 14.91
C THR A 170 26.07 -18.95 14.32
N GLU A 171 25.61 -19.97 15.05
CA GLU A 171 24.51 -20.84 14.64
C GLU A 171 24.70 -21.49 13.25
N GLY A 172 25.96 -21.66 12.81
CA GLY A 172 26.29 -22.22 11.50
C GLY A 172 25.98 -21.31 10.30
N GLY A 173 25.67 -20.03 10.54
CA GLY A 173 25.35 -19.08 9.47
C GLY A 173 26.57 -18.50 8.74
N HIS A 174 26.37 -17.40 8.02
CA HIS A 174 27.38 -16.72 7.20
C HIS A 174 28.03 -15.48 7.85
N GLY A 175 27.55 -15.06 9.02
CA GLY A 175 28.00 -13.86 9.74
C GLY A 175 28.68 -14.15 11.07
N ARG A 176 29.44 -13.18 11.59
CA ARG A 176 30.14 -13.27 12.89
C ARG A 176 29.42 -12.59 14.04
N SER A 177 28.28 -11.95 13.79
CA SER A 177 27.45 -11.34 14.83
C SER A 177 26.72 -12.41 15.64
N ALA A 178 26.17 -12.03 16.80
CA ALA A 178 25.46 -12.94 17.70
C ALA A 178 24.19 -13.58 17.10
N ASN A 179 23.67 -13.05 15.99
CA ASN A 179 22.52 -13.61 15.27
C ASN A 179 22.87 -14.02 13.82
N SER A 180 24.17 -14.06 13.48
CA SER A 180 24.70 -14.31 12.14
C SER A 180 24.29 -13.27 11.07
N ASN A 181 23.68 -12.15 11.44
CA ASN A 181 23.40 -11.08 10.48
C ASN A 181 24.69 -10.37 10.06
N VAL A 182 24.71 -9.88 8.83
CA VAL A 182 25.81 -9.12 8.23
C VAL A 182 25.27 -7.81 7.70
N VAL A 183 26.02 -6.73 7.90
CA VAL A 183 25.75 -5.40 7.33
C VAL A 183 27.01 -4.94 6.58
N LEU A 184 26.99 -5.05 5.25
CA LEU A 184 28.07 -4.59 4.38
C LEU A 184 27.83 -3.10 4.06
N THR A 185 28.65 -2.24 4.64
CA THR A 185 28.56 -0.77 4.46
C THR A 185 29.38 -0.25 3.28
N GLY A 186 30.14 -1.13 2.62
CA GLY A 186 30.95 -0.74 1.46
C GLY A 186 31.52 -1.96 0.75
N PHE A 187 31.36 -2.00 -0.56
CA PHE A 187 32.07 -2.87 -1.46
C PHE A 187 32.87 -1.98 -2.42
N GLU A 188 34.19 -2.02 -2.32
CA GLU A 188 35.07 -1.21 -3.18
C GLU A 188 35.96 -2.12 -4.01
N ALA A 189 36.26 -1.68 -5.23
CA ALA A 189 37.17 -2.36 -6.13
C ALA A 189 38.30 -1.41 -6.55
N TYR A 190 39.52 -1.92 -6.62
CA TYR A 190 40.70 -1.19 -7.10
C TYR A 190 41.51 -2.09 -8.03
N SER A 191 42.01 -1.56 -9.14
CA SER A 191 42.92 -2.27 -10.02
C SER A 191 44.34 -1.70 -9.94
N ALA A 192 45.33 -2.55 -10.13
CA ALA A 192 46.74 -2.16 -10.24
C ALA A 192 47.45 -3.12 -11.20
N ALA A 193 48.49 -2.64 -11.89
CA ALA A 193 49.26 -3.46 -12.82
C ALA A 193 49.75 -4.76 -12.17
N SER A 194 49.75 -5.85 -12.95
CA SER A 194 50.23 -7.17 -12.50
C SER A 194 51.73 -7.18 -12.19
N GLU A 195 52.51 -6.33 -12.87
CA GLU A 195 53.95 -6.14 -12.66
C GLU A 195 54.30 -4.65 -12.46
N GLY A 196 55.35 -4.37 -11.66
CA GLY A 196 55.84 -3.01 -11.41
C GLY A 196 55.36 -2.40 -10.09
N THR A 197 55.32 -1.07 -10.01
CA THR A 197 54.88 -0.35 -8.81
C THR A 197 53.35 -0.46 -8.67
N GLU A 198 52.89 -0.92 -7.51
CA GLU A 198 51.45 -1.05 -7.21
C GLU A 198 50.81 0.32 -6.94
N GLU A 199 50.29 0.95 -7.99
CA GLU A 199 49.44 2.13 -7.88
C GLU A 199 47.98 1.72 -8.05
N TRP A 200 47.23 1.71 -6.93
CA TRP A 200 45.83 1.30 -6.90
C TRP A 200 44.91 2.39 -7.44
N GLN A 201 44.21 2.08 -8.52
CA GLN A 201 43.18 2.94 -9.12
C GLN A 201 41.79 2.40 -8.75
N ARG A 202 40.89 3.28 -8.30
CA ARG A 202 39.53 2.87 -7.96
C ARG A 202 38.76 2.49 -9.23
N VAL A 203 38.14 1.31 -9.20
CA VAL A 203 37.20 0.85 -10.22
C VAL A 203 35.80 1.19 -9.71
N GLY A 204 35.08 2.02 -10.47
CA GLY A 204 33.69 2.38 -10.12
C GLY A 204 32.77 1.16 -10.19
N ILE A 205 31.71 1.18 -9.39
CA ILE A 205 30.63 0.19 -9.42
C ILE A 205 29.34 0.97 -9.62
N ASP A 206 28.64 0.68 -10.71
CA ASP A 206 27.44 1.41 -11.12
C ASP A 206 26.15 0.65 -10.79
N GLN A 207 26.22 -0.68 -10.65
CA GLN A 207 25.09 -1.53 -10.32
C GLN A 207 25.49 -2.64 -9.36
N ALA A 208 24.55 -3.02 -8.49
CA ALA A 208 24.68 -4.18 -7.62
C ALA A 208 23.34 -4.92 -7.47
N TRP A 209 23.42 -6.22 -7.22
CA TRP A 209 22.27 -7.08 -6.93
C TRP A 209 22.58 -8.01 -5.76
N ALA A 210 21.58 -8.35 -4.96
CA ALA A 210 21.69 -9.35 -3.91
C ALA A 210 20.51 -10.33 -3.97
N ASP A 211 20.77 -11.57 -3.59
CA ASP A 211 19.73 -12.61 -3.47
C ASP A 211 18.72 -12.33 -2.34
N HIS A 212 19.12 -11.52 -1.37
CA HIS A 212 18.28 -11.14 -0.24
C HIS A 212 18.63 -9.76 0.31
N GLU A 213 17.60 -8.99 0.66
CA GLU A 213 17.71 -7.71 1.35
C GLU A 213 16.77 -7.71 2.57
N GLN A 214 17.31 -7.36 3.73
CA GLN A 214 16.55 -7.23 4.95
C GLN A 214 15.43 -6.18 4.80
N SER A 215 14.20 -6.54 5.18
CA SER A 215 13.00 -5.73 4.88
C SER A 215 12.65 -4.67 5.93
N ASN A 216 13.18 -4.78 7.16
CA ASN A 216 12.81 -3.93 8.30
C ASN A 216 13.64 -2.63 8.42
N GLY A 217 13.89 -1.96 7.29
CA GLY A 217 14.67 -0.72 7.22
C GLY A 217 15.23 -0.51 5.82
N ASP A 218 16.08 0.51 5.70
CA ASP A 218 16.82 0.77 4.46
C ASP A 218 18.14 -0.01 4.44
N PHE A 219 18.05 -1.27 4.01
CA PHE A 219 19.17 -2.21 3.94
C PHE A 219 19.38 -2.77 2.54
N LYS A 220 19.24 -1.89 1.54
CA LYS A 220 19.33 -2.23 0.12
C LYS A 220 20.77 -2.51 -0.31
N ILE A 221 20.96 -3.37 -1.32
CA ILE A 221 22.28 -3.65 -1.89
C ILE A 221 22.95 -2.39 -2.46
N ALA A 222 22.14 -1.46 -2.96
CA ALA A 222 22.60 -0.15 -3.41
C ALA A 222 23.37 0.63 -2.32
N ASN A 223 23.04 0.40 -1.04
CA ASN A 223 23.70 1.06 0.08
C ASN A 223 25.12 0.52 0.33
N ALA A 224 25.53 -0.60 -0.28
CA ALA A 224 26.90 -1.09 -0.21
C ALA A 224 27.83 -0.40 -1.22
N ILE A 225 27.30 0.41 -2.15
CA ILE A 225 28.06 1.07 -3.22
C ILE A 225 27.81 2.60 -3.26
N ASP A 226 27.22 3.17 -2.21
CA ASP A 226 26.82 4.58 -2.14
C ASP A 226 27.89 5.51 -1.50
N ASP A 227 29.05 4.95 -1.14
CA ASP A 227 30.16 5.62 -0.46
C ASP A 227 29.81 6.26 0.89
N LYS A 228 28.77 5.77 1.59
CA LYS A 228 28.37 6.23 2.92
C LYS A 228 28.59 5.17 3.99
N ALA A 229 29.37 5.50 5.01
CA ALA A 229 29.72 4.55 6.08
C ALA A 229 28.56 4.24 7.06
N ASP A 230 27.47 5.01 7.03
CA ASP A 230 26.33 4.86 7.95
C ASP A 230 25.12 4.13 7.33
N THR A 231 25.14 3.87 6.03
CA THR A 231 24.22 3.01 5.30
C THR A 231 24.89 1.66 5.00
N GLY A 232 24.12 0.66 4.57
CA GLY A 232 24.68 -0.61 4.14
C GLY A 232 23.63 -1.65 3.78
N TRP A 233 24.07 -2.70 3.08
CA TRP A 233 23.27 -3.87 2.75
C TRP A 233 23.23 -4.84 3.92
N ALA A 234 22.03 -5.26 4.34
CA ALA A 234 21.89 -6.29 5.37
C ALA A 234 21.26 -7.58 4.83
N THR A 235 21.83 -8.70 5.25
CA THR A 235 21.55 -10.05 4.72
C THR A 235 20.46 -10.81 5.48
N ALA A 236 19.89 -10.21 6.53
CA ALA A 236 18.92 -10.80 7.44
C ALA A 236 19.32 -12.20 7.97
N GLY A 237 20.59 -12.38 8.34
CA GLY A 237 21.10 -13.69 8.82
C GLY A 237 20.42 -14.21 10.10
N TYR A 238 19.67 -13.37 10.81
CA TYR A 238 18.84 -13.80 11.94
C TYR A 238 17.58 -14.59 11.49
N GLU A 239 17.13 -14.44 10.25
CA GLU A 239 15.95 -15.13 9.70
C GLU A 239 16.31 -16.52 9.17
N LYS A 240 17.41 -16.63 8.42
CA LYS A 240 17.86 -17.87 7.80
C LYS A 240 19.39 -17.99 7.82
N LYS A 241 19.87 -19.20 8.14
CA LYS A 241 21.30 -19.57 8.16
C LYS A 241 21.65 -20.25 6.85
N GLU A 242 21.71 -19.47 5.79
CA GLU A 242 21.94 -19.94 4.43
C GLU A 242 23.03 -19.09 3.76
N ASN A 243 23.60 -19.60 2.67
CA ASN A 243 24.55 -18.82 1.88
C ASN A 243 23.86 -17.58 1.32
N ARG A 244 24.63 -16.50 1.15
CA ARG A 244 24.18 -15.25 0.56
C ARG A 244 25.03 -14.89 -0.63
N THR A 245 24.42 -14.27 -1.63
CA THR A 245 25.09 -13.88 -2.86
C THR A 245 24.81 -12.42 -3.18
N ALA A 246 25.87 -11.67 -3.50
CA ALA A 246 25.78 -10.35 -4.10
C ALA A 246 26.65 -10.26 -5.35
N LEU A 247 26.20 -9.49 -6.32
CA LEU A 247 26.85 -9.24 -7.61
C LEU A 247 27.09 -7.74 -7.75
N PHE A 248 28.26 -7.37 -8.25
CA PHE A 248 28.70 -5.98 -8.43
C PHE A 248 29.23 -5.80 -9.84
N HIS A 249 28.59 -4.93 -10.62
CA HIS A 249 29.01 -4.59 -11.98
C HIS A 249 30.07 -3.50 -11.94
N LEU A 250 31.18 -3.72 -12.64
CA LEU A 250 32.27 -2.76 -12.73
C LEU A 250 31.92 -1.71 -13.79
N GLN A 251 31.77 -0.46 -13.38
CA GLN A 251 31.43 0.68 -14.25
C GLN A 251 32.38 0.80 -15.44
N SER A 252 33.64 0.45 -15.24
CA SER A 252 34.62 0.30 -16.32
C SER A 252 35.19 -1.11 -16.24
N PRO A 253 35.01 -1.94 -17.28
CA PRO A 253 35.54 -3.29 -17.29
C PRO A 253 37.05 -3.30 -17.04
N VAL A 254 37.49 -4.21 -16.18
CA VAL A 254 38.89 -4.33 -15.80
C VAL A 254 39.60 -5.21 -16.83
N GLN A 255 40.64 -4.68 -17.47
CA GLN A 255 41.45 -5.41 -18.45
C GLN A 255 42.60 -6.14 -17.74
N GLY A 256 42.66 -7.45 -17.90
CA GLY A 256 43.78 -8.27 -17.44
C GLY A 256 44.88 -8.43 -18.50
N PRO A 257 46.08 -8.93 -18.11
CA PRO A 257 46.41 -9.42 -16.78
C PRO A 257 46.67 -8.30 -15.78
N THR A 258 46.02 -8.34 -14.63
CA THR A 258 46.06 -7.24 -13.64
C THR A 258 45.74 -7.75 -12.23
N LYS A 259 45.96 -6.92 -11.20
CA LYS A 259 45.49 -7.20 -9.85
C LYS A 259 44.20 -6.47 -9.58
N LEU A 260 43.27 -7.14 -8.90
CA LEU A 260 42.01 -6.55 -8.42
C LEU A 260 41.96 -6.67 -6.90
N LYS A 261 41.99 -5.54 -6.20
CA LYS A 261 41.73 -5.48 -4.77
C LYS A 261 40.26 -5.21 -4.51
N VAL A 262 39.62 -6.12 -3.77
CA VAL A 262 38.25 -5.99 -3.27
C VAL A 262 38.31 -5.63 -1.79
N VAL A 263 37.61 -4.57 -1.39
CA VAL A 263 37.52 -4.12 0.00
C VAL A 263 36.08 -4.27 0.48
N LEU A 264 35.89 -5.02 1.56
CA LEU A 264 34.59 -5.22 2.22
C LEU A 264 34.56 -4.45 3.54
N ARG A 265 33.76 -3.39 3.61
CA ARG A 265 33.57 -2.57 4.82
C ARG A 265 32.37 -3.03 5.62
N HIS A 266 32.55 -3.20 6.92
CA HIS A 266 31.53 -3.52 7.90
C HIS A 266 31.63 -2.50 9.03
N GLU A 267 31.24 -1.27 8.75
CA GLU A 267 31.47 -0.12 9.62
C GLU A 267 30.19 0.45 10.23
N SER A 268 29.09 -0.32 10.13
CA SER A 268 27.77 0.07 10.60
C SER A 268 27.75 0.31 12.12
N LYS A 269 26.67 0.95 12.60
CA LYS A 269 26.43 1.09 14.05
C LYS A 269 26.18 -0.25 14.75
N TYR A 270 25.89 -1.31 14.02
CA TYR A 270 25.66 -2.65 14.56
C TYR A 270 26.99 -3.40 14.63
N GLY A 271 27.55 -3.49 15.84
CA GLY A 271 28.84 -4.11 16.05
C GLY A 271 28.90 -5.58 15.58
N GLN A 272 30.04 -6.01 15.07
CA GLN A 272 30.34 -7.41 14.71
C GLN A 272 29.53 -7.98 13.53
N HIS A 273 28.78 -7.15 12.81
CA HIS A 273 27.98 -7.56 11.65
C HIS A 273 28.85 -7.72 10.38
N GLN A 274 29.98 -8.41 10.50
CA GLN A 274 30.85 -8.79 9.40
C GLN A 274 30.59 -10.21 8.90
N PHE A 275 30.87 -10.43 7.61
CA PHE A 275 30.91 -11.79 7.07
C PHE A 275 31.92 -12.66 7.84
N GLY A 276 31.54 -13.91 8.06
CA GLY A 276 32.38 -14.92 8.70
C GLY A 276 33.15 -15.77 7.71
N ARG A 277 32.59 -16.02 6.53
CA ARG A 277 33.28 -16.73 5.45
C ARG A 277 32.85 -16.14 4.12
N VAL A 278 33.82 -15.77 3.29
CA VAL A 278 33.56 -15.15 1.98
C VAL A 278 34.22 -15.92 0.85
N ARG A 279 33.61 -15.90 -0.32
CA ARG A 279 34.25 -16.31 -1.58
C ARG A 279 34.02 -15.24 -2.62
N LEU A 280 35.05 -15.00 -3.43
CA LEU A 280 35.00 -14.06 -4.55
C LEU A 280 35.09 -14.83 -5.86
N SER A 281 34.31 -14.42 -6.84
CA SER A 281 34.38 -14.92 -8.22
C SER A 281 34.22 -13.77 -9.19
N VAL A 282 34.73 -13.91 -10.42
CA VAL A 282 34.65 -12.89 -11.46
C VAL A 282 34.06 -13.45 -12.74
N SER A 283 33.49 -12.58 -13.57
CA SER A 283 32.93 -12.94 -14.87
C SER A 283 33.31 -11.95 -15.95
N HIS A 284 33.41 -12.44 -17.19
CA HIS A 284 33.68 -11.64 -18.38
C HIS A 284 32.48 -10.84 -18.90
N GLN A 285 31.29 -11.06 -18.33
CA GLN A 285 30.04 -10.42 -18.75
C GLN A 285 29.36 -9.75 -17.56
N ASN A 286 28.46 -8.79 -17.85
CA ASN A 286 27.50 -8.33 -16.87
C ASN A 286 26.54 -9.46 -16.47
N GLN A 287 26.73 -10.00 -15.27
CA GLN A 287 25.94 -11.11 -14.72
C GLN A 287 24.82 -10.61 -13.79
N LEU A 288 24.62 -9.30 -13.64
CA LEU A 288 23.54 -8.81 -12.79
C LEU A 288 22.19 -9.21 -13.40
N PRO A 289 21.28 -9.81 -12.62
CA PRO A 289 19.94 -10.05 -13.10
C PRO A 289 19.27 -8.71 -13.33
N ILE A 290 18.57 -8.60 -14.45
CA ILE A 290 17.77 -7.42 -14.77
C ILE A 290 16.74 -7.26 -13.64
N ASN A 291 16.88 -6.19 -12.85
CA ASN A 291 16.11 -5.96 -11.63
C ASN A 291 14.70 -5.45 -11.98
N LEU A 292 13.82 -6.39 -12.28
CA LEU A 292 12.41 -6.16 -12.58
C LEU A 292 11.55 -6.95 -11.60
N PRO A 293 10.35 -6.45 -11.25
CA PRO A 293 9.33 -7.28 -10.65
C PRO A 293 9.13 -8.56 -11.47
N GLU A 294 8.96 -9.70 -10.79
CA GLU A 294 8.89 -11.02 -11.44
C GLU A 294 7.84 -11.06 -12.56
N GLU A 295 6.67 -10.44 -12.34
CA GLU A 295 5.62 -10.34 -13.34
C GLU A 295 6.08 -9.59 -14.60
N ILE A 296 6.75 -8.44 -14.43
CA ILE A 296 7.27 -7.64 -15.56
C ILE A 296 8.35 -8.41 -16.30
N ARG A 297 9.27 -9.05 -15.57
CA ARG A 297 10.30 -9.91 -16.16
C ARG A 297 9.70 -11.03 -17.00
N ASN A 298 8.68 -11.71 -16.47
CA ASN A 298 8.03 -12.83 -17.17
C ASN A 298 7.31 -12.37 -18.43
N LEU A 299 6.67 -11.19 -18.41
CA LEU A 299 6.06 -10.60 -19.61
C LEU A 299 7.12 -10.25 -20.66
N LEU A 300 8.24 -9.65 -20.26
CA LEU A 300 9.33 -9.30 -21.16
C LEU A 300 10.13 -10.51 -21.68
N LYS A 301 10.10 -11.64 -20.97
CA LYS A 301 10.67 -12.92 -21.45
C LYS A 301 9.76 -13.65 -22.45
N GLY A 302 8.46 -13.38 -22.42
CA GLY A 302 7.50 -13.99 -23.33
C GLY A 302 7.61 -13.42 -24.75
N ASP A 303 6.83 -13.98 -25.68
CA ASP A 303 6.69 -13.39 -27.02
C ASP A 303 5.89 -12.09 -26.93
N LEU A 304 6.60 -10.95 -27.07
CA LEU A 304 6.02 -9.61 -27.01
C LEU A 304 4.88 -9.42 -28.04
N ALA A 305 4.89 -10.13 -29.16
CA ALA A 305 3.85 -10.04 -30.19
C ALA A 305 2.52 -10.69 -29.78
N THR A 306 2.52 -11.51 -28.72
CA THR A 306 1.33 -12.24 -28.24
C THR A 306 0.68 -11.60 -27.00
N LEU A 307 1.24 -10.51 -26.49
CA LEU A 307 0.75 -9.85 -25.28
C LEU A 307 -0.66 -9.29 -25.47
N ASN A 308 -1.55 -9.61 -24.53
CA ASN A 308 -2.91 -9.09 -24.52
C ASN A 308 -2.98 -7.65 -23.96
N PRO A 309 -4.12 -6.94 -24.10
CA PRO A 309 -4.24 -5.55 -23.64
C PRO A 309 -3.99 -5.33 -22.14
N GLU A 310 -4.31 -6.29 -21.28
CA GLU A 310 -4.06 -6.20 -19.84
C GLU A 310 -2.55 -6.28 -19.55
N GLN A 311 -1.86 -7.22 -20.19
CA GLN A 311 -0.40 -7.39 -20.05
C GLN A 311 0.36 -6.17 -20.57
N LEU A 312 -0.03 -5.64 -21.73
CA LEU A 312 0.51 -4.39 -22.27
C LEU A 312 0.23 -3.21 -21.31
N GLY A 313 -0.94 -3.19 -20.68
CA GLY A 313 -1.29 -2.20 -19.65
C GLY A 313 -0.37 -2.26 -18.43
N LYS A 314 0.02 -3.45 -17.97
CA LYS A 314 0.96 -3.64 -16.86
C LYS A 314 2.37 -3.16 -17.21
N LEU A 315 2.88 -3.52 -18.38
CA LEU A 315 4.18 -3.04 -18.88
C LEU A 315 4.18 -1.51 -19.03
N ARG A 316 3.12 -0.95 -19.61
CA ARG A 316 2.95 0.51 -19.75
C ARG A 316 2.95 1.20 -18.39
N THR A 317 2.19 0.67 -17.43
CA THR A 317 2.11 1.24 -16.08
C THR A 317 3.48 1.21 -15.42
N HIS A 318 4.17 0.08 -15.46
CA HIS A 318 5.51 -0.06 -14.90
C HIS A 318 6.51 0.91 -15.54
N TYR A 319 6.57 0.96 -16.88
CA TYR A 319 7.47 1.85 -17.59
C TYR A 319 7.22 3.32 -17.23
N ARG A 320 5.96 3.76 -17.34
CA ARG A 320 5.56 5.13 -17.04
C ARG A 320 5.73 5.49 -15.56
N GLU A 321 5.67 4.52 -14.64
CA GLU A 321 5.82 4.77 -13.19
C GLU A 321 7.26 4.73 -12.69
N GLN A 322 8.09 3.86 -13.25
CA GLN A 322 9.36 3.48 -12.65
C GLN A 322 10.56 3.69 -13.57
N VAL A 323 10.35 3.87 -14.88
CA VAL A 323 11.43 3.82 -15.88
C VAL A 323 11.55 5.12 -16.69
N THR A 324 10.42 5.69 -17.12
CA THR A 324 10.43 6.86 -18.01
C THR A 324 11.22 8.02 -17.41
N SER A 325 12.01 8.69 -18.24
CA SER A 325 12.77 9.90 -17.90
C SER A 325 12.17 11.17 -18.52
N ASP A 326 10.97 11.07 -19.10
CA ASP A 326 10.32 12.21 -19.76
C ASP A 326 9.86 13.25 -18.73
N ALA A 327 10.46 14.45 -18.80
CA ALA A 327 10.26 15.47 -17.78
C ALA A 327 8.82 16.00 -17.74
N GLU A 328 8.16 16.14 -18.89
CA GLU A 328 6.77 16.63 -18.95
C GLU A 328 5.79 15.62 -18.36
N TYR A 329 5.97 14.34 -18.69
CA TYR A 329 5.16 13.25 -18.15
C TYR A 329 5.32 13.12 -16.63
N ILE A 330 6.56 13.17 -16.13
CA ILE A 330 6.86 13.13 -14.70
C ILE A 330 6.21 14.31 -13.98
N GLN A 331 6.39 15.53 -14.48
CA GLN A 331 5.78 16.73 -13.90
C GLN A 331 4.25 16.65 -13.86
N LEU A 332 3.61 16.16 -14.92
CA LEU A 332 2.15 15.99 -14.93
C LEU A 332 1.68 15.00 -13.86
N ARG A 333 2.39 13.89 -13.68
CA ARG A 333 2.05 12.90 -12.66
C ARG A 333 2.22 13.42 -11.25
N GLU A 334 3.31 14.12 -10.98
CA GLU A 334 3.54 14.75 -9.69
C GLU A 334 2.46 15.79 -9.39
N ALA A 335 2.11 16.61 -10.39
CA ALA A 335 0.99 17.55 -10.28
C ALA A 335 -0.33 16.84 -10.00
N LEU A 336 -0.62 15.70 -10.66
CA LEU A 336 -1.82 14.90 -10.41
C LEU A 336 -1.84 14.36 -8.97
N ALA A 337 -0.73 13.83 -8.48
CA ALA A 337 -0.60 13.30 -7.11
C ALA A 337 -0.77 14.42 -6.07
N ASN A 338 -0.17 15.57 -6.29
CA ASN A 338 -0.31 16.75 -5.43
C ASN A 338 -1.75 17.25 -5.39
N LYS A 339 -2.41 17.37 -6.54
CA LYS A 339 -3.82 17.77 -6.63
C LYS A 339 -4.74 16.78 -5.92
N GLN A 340 -4.45 15.47 -6.02
CA GLN A 340 -5.20 14.43 -5.32
C GLN A 340 -5.06 14.60 -3.80
N LYS A 341 -3.84 14.87 -3.31
CA LYS A 341 -3.58 15.15 -1.89
C LYS A 341 -4.28 16.40 -1.39
N GLU A 342 -4.31 17.48 -2.17
CA GLU A 342 -5.06 18.71 -1.85
C GLU A 342 -6.57 18.41 -1.70
N ARG A 343 -7.12 17.65 -2.65
CA ARG A 343 -8.52 17.23 -2.65
C ARG A 343 -8.85 16.36 -1.43
N ASP A 344 -7.99 15.40 -1.09
CA ASP A 344 -8.21 14.52 0.06
C ASP A 344 -8.03 15.26 1.39
N THR A 345 -7.13 16.25 1.44
CA THR A 345 -6.99 17.15 2.60
C THR A 345 -8.27 17.96 2.82
N LEU A 346 -8.83 18.56 1.76
CA LEU A 346 -10.08 19.28 1.84
C LEU A 346 -11.24 18.38 2.29
N ASN A 347 -11.33 17.17 1.72
CA ASN A 347 -12.34 16.18 2.10
C ASN A 347 -12.22 15.76 3.57
N GLY A 348 -11.01 15.63 4.11
CA GLY A 348 -10.76 15.29 5.51
C GLY A 348 -11.09 16.40 6.52
N GLN A 349 -11.21 17.66 6.07
CA GLN A 349 -11.58 18.81 6.91
C GLN A 349 -13.09 19.04 7.00
N MET A 350 -13.88 18.29 6.24
CA MET A 350 -15.33 18.47 6.20
C MET A 350 -15.98 17.89 7.46
N PRO A 351 -17.00 18.57 8.01
CA PRO A 351 -17.77 18.02 9.10
C PRO A 351 -18.57 16.82 8.60
N THR A 352 -18.64 15.80 9.43
CA THR A 352 -19.37 14.57 9.16
C THR A 352 -20.67 14.53 9.95
N THR A 353 -21.65 13.80 9.42
CA THR A 353 -22.87 13.45 10.15
C THR A 353 -23.16 11.96 10.01
N VAL A 354 -23.80 11.41 11.04
CA VAL A 354 -24.25 10.02 11.05
C VAL A 354 -25.53 9.93 10.20
N GLY A 355 -25.47 9.19 9.10
CA GLY A 355 -26.62 8.92 8.25
C GLY A 355 -27.36 7.65 8.70
N SER A 356 -28.56 7.38 8.21
CA SER A 356 -29.17 6.06 8.37
C SER A 356 -29.76 5.64 7.05
N SER A 357 -29.38 4.44 6.60
CA SER A 357 -29.90 3.86 5.38
C SER A 357 -30.98 2.84 5.71
N GLU A 358 -31.78 2.51 4.69
CA GLU A 358 -32.68 1.37 4.74
C GLU A 358 -32.01 0.14 4.11
N LEU A 359 -32.45 -1.03 4.55
CA LEU A 359 -32.12 -2.29 3.88
C LEU A 359 -32.65 -2.29 2.44
N PRO A 360 -31.94 -2.92 1.48
CA PRO A 360 -32.43 -3.06 0.10
C PRO A 360 -33.81 -3.72 0.03
N GLU A 361 -34.05 -4.72 0.88
CA GLU A 361 -35.33 -5.39 1.06
C GLU A 361 -35.91 -5.03 2.44
N PRO A 362 -37.09 -4.38 2.51
CA PRO A 362 -37.75 -4.05 3.76
C PRO A 362 -38.05 -5.29 4.62
N LYS A 363 -37.89 -5.17 5.95
CA LYS A 363 -38.31 -6.23 6.87
C LYS A 363 -39.84 -6.31 6.92
N PRO A 364 -40.44 -7.52 6.86
CA PRO A 364 -41.86 -7.66 7.08
C PRO A 364 -42.20 -7.16 8.49
N SER A 365 -43.32 -6.45 8.59
CA SER A 365 -43.81 -5.90 9.85
C SER A 365 -45.17 -6.50 10.15
N PHE A 366 -45.43 -6.77 11.42
CA PHE A 366 -46.66 -7.40 11.89
C PHE A 366 -47.22 -6.56 13.02
N TYR A 367 -48.54 -6.47 13.14
CA TYR A 367 -49.11 -5.96 14.38
C TYR A 367 -48.95 -7.02 15.48
N LEU A 368 -48.86 -6.58 16.73
CA LEU A 368 -48.70 -7.48 17.87
C LEU A 368 -50.01 -7.55 18.66
N ASN A 369 -50.47 -8.77 18.94
CA ASN A 369 -51.66 -8.97 19.76
C ASN A 369 -51.38 -8.45 21.17
N ARG A 370 -52.10 -7.41 21.58
CA ARG A 370 -51.90 -6.70 22.86
C ARG A 370 -50.48 -6.19 23.07
N GLY A 371 -49.71 -5.97 22.00
CA GLY A 371 -48.34 -5.47 22.08
C GLY A 371 -47.30 -6.49 22.55
N GLU A 372 -47.64 -7.78 22.59
CA GLU A 372 -46.76 -8.89 22.98
C GLU A 372 -45.85 -9.31 21.80
N TYR A 373 -44.53 -9.26 22.01
CA TYR A 373 -43.54 -9.42 20.92
C TYR A 373 -43.53 -10.82 20.29
N ASP A 374 -43.99 -11.83 21.01
CA ASP A 374 -44.09 -13.23 20.58
C ASP A 374 -45.46 -13.59 20.00
N GLN A 375 -46.43 -12.66 20.00
CA GLN A 375 -47.77 -12.85 19.45
C GLN A 375 -48.02 -11.95 18.24
N GLN A 376 -47.36 -12.28 17.12
CA GLN A 376 -47.59 -11.60 15.85
C GLN A 376 -48.99 -11.91 15.29
N GLY A 377 -49.66 -10.87 14.80
CA GLY A 377 -50.87 -10.95 14.00
C GLY A 377 -50.57 -10.92 12.51
N ASP A 378 -51.51 -10.39 11.72
CA ASP A 378 -51.31 -10.24 10.27
C ASP A 378 -50.15 -9.30 9.96
N GLN A 379 -49.49 -9.57 8.83
CA GLN A 379 -48.53 -8.64 8.24
C GLN A 379 -49.22 -7.31 7.92
N VAL A 380 -48.49 -6.22 8.16
CA VAL A 380 -48.91 -4.86 7.82
C VAL A 380 -47.92 -4.25 6.83
N GLU A 381 -48.46 -3.47 5.91
CA GLU A 381 -47.68 -2.69 4.97
C GLU A 381 -47.42 -1.28 5.52
N ARG A 382 -46.33 -0.68 5.04
CA ARG A 382 -46.02 0.74 5.26
C ARG A 382 -47.20 1.59 4.84
N SER A 383 -47.79 2.30 5.80
CA SER A 383 -49.01 3.08 5.59
C SER A 383 -49.12 4.23 6.59
N VAL A 384 -49.93 5.23 6.23
CA VAL A 384 -50.26 6.38 7.06
C VAL A 384 -51.72 6.28 7.52
N PRO A 385 -52.09 6.87 8.68
CA PRO A 385 -53.46 6.82 9.17
C PRO A 385 -54.48 7.43 8.20
N ALA A 386 -55.59 6.73 7.96
CA ALA A 386 -56.61 7.10 6.98
C ALA A 386 -57.39 8.38 7.36
N VAL A 387 -57.41 8.74 8.65
CA VAL A 387 -58.02 10.00 9.12
C VAL A 387 -57.22 11.24 8.71
N LEU A 388 -55.92 11.07 8.42
CA LEU A 388 -55.05 12.14 7.96
C LEU A 388 -55.02 12.19 6.44
N SER A 389 -54.25 13.13 5.89
CA SER A 389 -54.09 13.29 4.45
C SER A 389 -53.54 12.00 3.82
N PRO A 390 -54.03 11.59 2.64
CA PRO A 390 -53.57 10.36 2.00
C PRO A 390 -52.10 10.46 1.58
N PHE A 391 -51.44 9.31 1.53
CA PHE A 391 -50.10 9.20 0.94
C PHE A 391 -50.20 9.34 -0.59
N LYS A 392 -49.30 10.12 -1.20
CA LYS A 392 -49.31 10.32 -2.65
C LYS A 392 -48.50 9.23 -3.36
N GLU A 393 -49.03 8.69 -4.46
CA GLU A 393 -48.44 7.55 -5.18
C GLU A 393 -47.07 7.86 -5.79
N GLU A 394 -46.78 9.13 -6.11
CA GLU A 394 -45.49 9.55 -6.63
C GLU A 394 -44.35 9.51 -5.59
N TRP A 395 -44.68 9.39 -4.31
CA TRP A 395 -43.67 9.31 -3.27
C TRP A 395 -43.15 7.88 -3.10
N PRO A 396 -41.83 7.70 -2.91
CA PRO A 396 -41.30 6.38 -2.65
C PRO A 396 -41.86 5.85 -1.33
N ASN A 397 -42.34 4.60 -1.29
CA ASN A 397 -42.91 4.00 -0.07
C ASN A 397 -41.84 3.57 0.95
N ASN A 398 -41.06 4.54 1.41
CA ASN A 398 -39.96 4.41 2.35
C ASN A 398 -39.90 5.66 3.27
N ARG A 399 -38.91 5.76 4.14
CA ARG A 399 -38.79 6.87 5.10
C ARG A 399 -38.70 8.25 4.42
N LEU A 400 -38.17 8.32 3.21
CA LEU A 400 -38.11 9.58 2.45
C LEU A 400 -39.51 10.01 2.03
N GLY A 401 -40.32 9.11 1.48
CA GLY A 401 -41.72 9.42 1.15
C GLY A 401 -42.56 9.69 2.40
N PHE A 402 -42.31 8.99 3.51
CA PHE A 402 -42.94 9.32 4.79
C PHE A 402 -42.57 10.74 5.26
N ALA A 403 -41.32 11.18 5.08
CA ALA A 403 -40.90 12.54 5.39
C ALA A 403 -41.60 13.57 4.47
N TYR A 404 -41.78 13.27 3.18
CA TYR A 404 -42.58 14.09 2.28
C TYR A 404 -44.02 14.21 2.76
N TRP A 405 -44.68 13.09 3.08
CA TRP A 405 -46.04 13.09 3.63
C TRP A 405 -46.16 13.89 4.93
N LEU A 406 -45.19 13.73 5.83
CA LEU A 406 -45.20 14.38 7.13
C LEU A 406 -45.05 15.90 7.00
N THR A 407 -44.30 16.38 6.02
CA THR A 407 -44.02 17.81 5.80
C THR A 407 -44.87 18.45 4.70
N ASP A 408 -45.70 17.67 4.01
CA ASP A 408 -46.57 18.17 2.96
C ASP A 408 -47.59 19.18 3.52
N SER A 409 -47.83 20.24 2.75
CA SER A 409 -48.77 21.31 3.15
C SER A 409 -50.21 20.82 3.39
N SER A 410 -50.59 19.66 2.84
CA SER A 410 -51.89 19.04 3.09
C SER A 410 -51.96 18.35 4.45
N ASN A 411 -50.84 18.03 5.11
CA ASN A 411 -50.85 17.39 6.42
C ASN A 411 -51.38 18.38 7.49
N PRO A 412 -52.52 18.09 8.15
CA PRO A 412 -53.20 19.08 8.98
C PRO A 412 -52.48 19.34 10.32
N LEU A 413 -51.55 18.47 10.73
CA LEU A 413 -50.98 18.50 12.09
C LEU A 413 -49.60 19.13 12.14
N THR A 414 -48.68 18.76 11.24
CA THR A 414 -47.25 19.11 11.37
C THR A 414 -47.01 20.60 11.57
N SER A 415 -47.61 21.45 10.73
CA SER A 415 -47.46 22.91 10.85
C SER A 415 -48.14 23.47 12.11
N ARG A 416 -49.31 22.93 12.50
CA ARG A 416 -50.05 23.39 13.69
C ARG A 416 -49.28 23.08 14.97
N VAL A 417 -48.75 21.87 15.08
CA VAL A 417 -47.95 21.42 16.21
C VAL A 417 -46.65 22.21 16.31
N ALA A 418 -45.96 22.43 15.18
CA ALA A 418 -44.75 23.24 15.14
C ALA A 418 -45.00 24.69 15.61
N VAL A 419 -46.04 25.34 15.08
CA VAL A 419 -46.44 26.70 15.47
C VAL A 419 -46.79 26.75 16.96
N ASN A 420 -47.54 25.76 17.46
CA ASN A 420 -47.88 25.70 18.88
C ASN A 420 -46.66 25.57 19.79
N ARG A 421 -45.67 24.77 19.39
CA ARG A 421 -44.42 24.59 20.14
C ARG A 421 -43.58 25.87 20.13
N PHE A 422 -43.45 26.55 18.99
CA PHE A 422 -42.79 27.85 18.95
C PHE A 422 -43.52 28.89 19.81
N TRP A 423 -44.86 28.91 19.76
CA TRP A 423 -45.66 29.76 20.62
C TRP A 423 -45.42 29.48 22.10
N GLN A 424 -45.45 28.20 22.51
CA GLN A 424 -45.15 27.80 23.88
C GLN A 424 -43.74 28.21 24.32
N GLN A 425 -42.72 28.08 23.46
CA GLN A 425 -41.35 28.49 23.78
C GLN A 425 -41.24 29.99 24.03
N LEU A 426 -41.98 30.81 23.29
CA LEU A 426 -41.94 32.27 23.40
C LEU A 426 -42.80 32.80 24.56
N PHE A 427 -43.96 32.17 24.82
CA PHE A 427 -44.99 32.70 25.73
C PHE A 427 -45.24 31.82 26.97
N GLY A 428 -44.52 30.71 27.13
CA GLY A 428 -44.60 29.80 28.27
C GLY A 428 -45.81 28.84 28.26
N THR A 429 -46.83 29.07 27.45
CA THR A 429 -48.01 28.19 27.29
C THR A 429 -48.41 28.14 25.83
N GLY A 430 -48.67 26.94 25.30
CA GLY A 430 -49.14 26.74 23.92
C GLY A 430 -50.56 27.26 23.69
N LEU A 431 -50.93 27.52 22.43
CA LEU A 431 -52.31 27.75 22.00
C LEU A 431 -53.19 26.53 22.33
N VAL A 432 -52.66 25.34 22.08
CA VAL A 432 -53.08 24.08 22.68
C VAL A 432 -52.14 23.82 23.86
N LYS A 433 -52.71 23.68 25.07
CA LYS A 433 -51.90 23.57 26.30
C LYS A 433 -51.10 22.27 26.35
N THR A 434 -51.64 21.19 25.80
CA THR A 434 -50.98 19.88 25.68
C THR A 434 -50.21 19.80 24.37
N SER A 435 -48.99 20.32 24.36
CA SER A 435 -48.18 20.36 23.12
C SER A 435 -47.83 19.00 22.50
N GLU A 436 -48.07 17.90 23.23
CA GLU A 436 -47.88 16.52 22.78
C GLU A 436 -49.18 15.80 22.42
N ASP A 437 -50.35 16.44 22.59
CA ASP A 437 -51.66 15.87 22.28
C ASP A 437 -52.56 16.92 21.61
N PHE A 438 -52.78 16.74 20.31
CA PHE A 438 -53.69 17.48 19.44
C PHE A 438 -54.91 16.64 19.06
N GLY A 439 -55.10 15.50 19.72
CA GLY A 439 -56.28 14.67 19.60
C GLY A 439 -57.49 15.31 20.27
N SER A 440 -58.58 14.56 20.36
CA SER A 440 -59.84 15.03 20.94
C SER A 440 -59.77 15.35 22.45
N GLN A 441 -58.68 14.99 23.13
CA GLN A 441 -58.47 15.21 24.57
C GLN A 441 -57.44 16.32 24.90
N GLY A 442 -56.85 16.96 23.88
CA GLY A 442 -55.85 18.02 24.01
C GLY A 442 -56.38 19.45 24.17
#